data_AF-A0A518IU09-F1
#
_entry.id   AF-A0A518IU09-F1
#
_cell.length_a   1.000
_cell.length_b   1.000
_cell.length_c   1.000
_cell.angle_alpha   90.00
_cell.angle_beta   90.00
_cell.angle_gamma   90.00
#
_symmetry.space_group_name_H-M   'P 1'
#
loop_
_entity.id
_entity.type
_entity.pdbx_description
1 polymer ?
#
loop_
_entity_poly.entity_id
_entity_poly.type
_entity_poly.pdbx_seq_one_letter_code
_entity_poly.pdbx_strand_id
1 'polypeptide(L)'
;MLYLGIIDQVTPHGDANNASTHRSAKLSMIKLTRIDGEAFILNAELIRYVENRPDTFVTLTTGERFIVRESMDEVVDRAIGYQQQKQLLPTMSPHCGA
;
A
#
# COMPACT_ATOMS: atom_id res chain seq x y z
N MET A 1 -45.94 -34.33 7.43
CA MET A 1 -44.52 -33.94 7.37
C MET A 1 -44.38 -32.60 8.04
N LEU A 2 -44.27 -32.68 9.37
CA LEU A 2 -44.03 -31.59 10.29
C LEU A 2 -42.53 -31.29 10.27
N TYR A 3 -42.14 -30.03 10.40
CA TYR A 3 -41.21 -29.55 11.43
C TYR A 3 -41.23 -28.02 11.32
N LEU A 4 -41.90 -27.32 12.24
CA LEU A 4 -41.31 -26.73 13.46
C LEU A 4 -40.39 -25.53 13.10
N GLY A 5 -40.51 -24.33 13.64
CA GLY A 5 -41.28 -23.83 14.77
C GLY A 5 -40.99 -22.33 14.89
N ILE A 6 -41.95 -21.62 15.47
CA ILE A 6 -41.89 -20.21 15.88
C ILE A 6 -40.98 -20.13 17.14
N ILE A 7 -40.54 -18.91 17.50
CA ILE A 7 -39.99 -18.42 18.79
C ILE A 7 -38.59 -18.96 19.15
N ASP A 8 -37.58 -18.19 19.57
CA ASP A 8 -37.59 -17.06 20.50
C ASP A 8 -36.33 -16.18 20.35
N GLN A 9 -36.46 -14.97 20.85
CA GLN A 9 -35.43 -13.93 21.04
C GLN A 9 -34.13 -14.48 21.65
N VAL A 10 -32.97 -14.02 21.15
CA VAL A 10 -31.82 -13.85 22.04
C VAL A 10 -30.98 -12.64 21.63
N THR A 11 -30.82 -11.78 22.62
CA THR A 11 -30.29 -10.41 22.65
C THR A 11 -28.87 -10.28 22.09
N PRO A 12 -28.50 -9.10 21.54
CA PRO A 12 -27.14 -8.82 21.11
C PRO A 12 -26.24 -8.63 22.34
N HIS A 13 -25.17 -9.39 22.44
CA HIS A 13 -24.01 -8.97 23.21
C HIS A 13 -22.77 -9.55 22.56
N GLY A 14 -21.95 -8.66 22.00
CA GLY A 14 -20.76 -9.03 21.24
C GLY A 14 -19.75 -9.79 22.07
N ASP A 15 -18.87 -10.50 21.36
CA ASP A 15 -17.46 -10.67 21.71
C ASP A 15 -16.67 -11.20 20.49
N ALA A 16 -15.41 -10.76 20.44
CA ALA A 16 -14.28 -11.35 19.72
C ALA A 16 -14.18 -11.16 18.19
N ASN A 17 -13.64 -9.99 17.85
CA ASN A 17 -12.75 -9.73 16.72
C ASN A 17 -11.74 -10.89 16.48
N ASN A 18 -12.03 -11.79 15.55
CA ASN A 18 -11.01 -12.58 14.87
C ASN A 18 -11.53 -13.13 13.54
N ALA A 19 -11.25 -12.41 12.45
CA ALA A 19 -10.94 -13.02 11.16
C ALA A 19 -10.32 -11.96 10.25
N SER A 20 -9.00 -11.81 10.41
CA SER A 20 -8.06 -11.59 9.30
C SER A 20 -8.55 -10.69 8.16
N THR A 21 -8.30 -9.39 8.36
CA THR A 21 -7.91 -8.39 7.37
C THR A 21 -7.32 -9.00 6.08
N HIS A 22 -8.17 -9.37 5.12
CA HIS A 22 -7.80 -9.50 3.71
C HIS A 22 -7.79 -8.10 3.07
N ARG A 23 -7.04 -7.16 3.66
CA ARG A 23 -6.62 -5.93 2.97
C ARG A 23 -5.34 -6.24 2.23
N SER A 24 -5.44 -6.86 1.06
CA SER A 24 -4.32 -6.80 0.12
C SER A 24 -4.33 -5.40 -0.48
N ALA A 25 -3.81 -4.45 0.29
CA ALA A 25 -3.42 -3.14 -0.19
C ALA A 25 -2.51 -3.40 -1.39
N LYS A 26 -2.88 -2.88 -2.55
CA LYS A 26 -2.05 -2.94 -3.74
C LYS A 26 -0.74 -2.21 -3.41
N LEU A 27 0.28 -2.97 -3.04
CA LEU A 27 1.64 -2.49 -2.82
C LEU A 27 2.21 -2.13 -4.19
N SER A 28 1.85 -0.95 -4.69
CA SER A 28 2.35 -0.51 -5.99
C SER A 28 3.85 -0.27 -5.89
N MET A 29 4.56 -0.97 -6.75
CA MET A 29 5.98 -1.17 -6.70
C MET A 29 6.59 -0.29 -7.78
N ILE A 30 7.55 0.58 -7.45
CA ILE A 30 8.24 1.39 -8.46
C ILE A 30 9.46 0.61 -8.98
N LYS A 31 9.56 0.45 -10.29
CA LYS A 31 10.75 -0.14 -10.92
C LYS A 31 11.79 0.95 -11.07
N LEU A 32 13.03 0.68 -10.70
CA LEU A 32 14.19 1.56 -10.85
C LEU A 32 15.38 0.75 -11.37
N THR A 33 16.39 1.43 -11.89
CA THR A 33 17.57 0.78 -12.43
C THR A 33 18.80 1.31 -11.71
N ARG A 34 19.56 0.42 -11.08
CA ARG A 34 20.83 0.80 -10.46
C ARG A 34 21.80 1.28 -11.54
N ILE A 35 22.78 2.07 -11.13
CA ILE A 35 23.86 2.50 -12.03
C ILE A 35 24.63 1.32 -12.64
N ASP A 36 24.70 0.20 -11.90
CA ASP A 36 25.31 -1.06 -12.35
C ASP A 36 24.51 -1.80 -13.44
N GLY A 37 23.31 -1.30 -13.79
CA GLY A 37 22.42 -1.89 -14.81
C GLY A 37 21.42 -2.92 -14.28
N GLU A 38 21.47 -3.24 -12.98
CA GLU A 38 20.50 -4.13 -12.35
C GLU A 38 19.16 -3.39 -12.12
N ALA A 39 18.08 -3.91 -12.71
CA ALA A 39 16.75 -3.42 -12.45
C ALA A 39 16.22 -3.98 -11.13
N PHE A 40 15.72 -3.10 -10.27
CA PHE A 40 15.14 -3.46 -8.98
C PHE A 40 13.78 -2.81 -8.80
N ILE A 41 13.05 -3.31 -7.82
CA ILE A 41 11.74 -2.79 -7.46
C ILE A 41 11.81 -2.23 -6.05
N LEU A 42 11.42 -0.98 -5.90
CA LEU A 42 11.40 -0.26 -4.64
C LEU A 42 9.96 0.12 -4.28
N ASN A 43 9.63 0.12 -3.00
CA ASN A 43 8.38 0.73 -2.53
C ASN A 43 8.61 2.23 -2.36
N ALA A 44 7.79 3.05 -3.01
CA ALA A 44 7.89 4.52 -2.93
C ALA A 44 7.71 5.05 -1.49
N GLU A 45 6.97 4.35 -0.62
CA GLU A 45 6.80 4.73 0.79
C GLU A 45 8.07 4.55 1.63
N LEU A 46 9.02 3.74 1.16
CA LEU A 46 10.31 3.54 1.84
C LEU A 46 11.34 4.60 1.46
N ILE A 47 11.06 5.43 0.45
CA ILE A 47 11.96 6.51 0.05
C ILE A 47 11.90 7.59 1.14
N ARG A 48 13.06 7.88 1.72
CA ARG A 48 13.21 8.96 2.69
C ARG A 48 13.45 10.29 1.98
N TYR A 49 14.39 10.31 1.03
CA TYR A 49 14.67 11.47 0.18
C TYR A 49 15.45 11.03 -1.07
N VAL A 50 15.36 11.84 -2.12
CA VAL A 50 16.12 11.68 -3.37
C VAL A 50 17.01 12.91 -3.54
N GLU A 51 18.30 12.69 -3.80
CA GLU A 51 19.28 13.74 -4.06
C GLU A 51 19.86 13.58 -5.46
N ASN A 52 20.19 14.68 -6.12
CA ASN A 52 20.88 14.67 -7.41
C ASN A 52 22.30 15.26 -7.26
N ARG A 53 23.33 14.42 -7.39
CA ARG A 53 24.75 14.75 -7.18
C ARG A 53 25.65 13.84 -8.04
N PRO A 54 26.39 14.37 -9.02
CA PRO A 54 26.09 14.25 -10.48
C PRO A 54 25.12 13.15 -10.95
N ASP A 55 24.96 12.07 -10.18
CA ASP A 55 24.01 10.98 -10.38
C ASP A 55 22.88 11.05 -9.33
N THR A 56 21.79 10.32 -9.54
CA THR A 56 20.62 10.31 -8.63
C THR A 56 20.81 9.31 -7.48
N PHE A 57 20.69 9.77 -6.24
CA PHE A 57 20.75 8.97 -5.03
C PHE A 57 19.36 8.85 -4.40
N VAL A 58 18.91 7.62 -4.15
CA VAL A 58 17.70 7.32 -3.42
C VAL A 58 18.09 6.78 -2.04
N THR A 59 17.76 7.54 -0.99
CA THR A 59 17.97 7.09 0.40
C THR A 59 16.68 6.52 0.96
N LEU A 60 16.75 5.33 1.53
CA LEU A 60 15.63 4.67 2.17
C LEU A 60 15.48 5.09 3.64
N THR A 61 14.30 4.86 4.20
CA THR A 61 14.01 5.04 5.63
C THR A 61 14.85 4.12 6.52
N THR A 62 15.31 2.98 5.98
CA THR A 62 16.24 2.05 6.63
C THR A 62 17.68 2.57 6.72
N GLY A 63 18.01 3.62 5.97
CA GLY A 63 19.37 4.17 5.86
C GLY A 63 20.18 3.62 4.68
N GLU A 64 19.65 2.65 3.94
CA GLU A 64 20.26 2.17 2.70
C GLU A 64 20.20 3.24 1.60
N ARG A 65 21.21 3.27 0.73
CA ARG A 65 21.31 4.24 -0.36
C ARG A 65 21.55 3.52 -1.68
N PHE A 66 20.78 3.90 -2.69
CA PHE A 66 20.88 3.36 -4.05
C PHE A 66 21.23 4.47 -5.02
N ILE A 67 22.19 4.20 -5.91
CA ILE A 67 22.48 5.06 -7.05
C ILE A 67 21.67 4.54 -8.22
N VAL A 68 20.82 5.39 -8.78
CA VAL A 68 19.92 5.04 -9.89
C VAL A 68 20.28 5.83 -11.13
N ARG A 69 19.96 5.27 -12.30
CA ARG A 69 20.22 5.92 -13.59
C ARG A 69 19.14 6.92 -13.96
N GLU A 70 17.94 6.74 -13.41
CA GLU A 70 16.81 7.65 -13.60
C GLU A 70 17.10 9.03 -12.99
N SER A 71 16.56 10.07 -13.60
CA SER A 71 16.64 11.42 -13.05
C SER A 71 15.76 11.56 -11.80
N MET A 72 16.04 12.56 -10.97
CA MET A 72 15.21 12.88 -9.82
C MET A 72 13.74 13.09 -10.22
N ASP A 73 13.48 13.83 -11.31
CA ASP A 73 12.13 14.09 -11.81
C ASP A 73 11.40 12.79 -12.19
N GLU A 74 12.09 11.86 -12.86
CA GLU A 74 11.50 10.58 -13.26
C GLU A 74 11.16 9.70 -12.05
N VAL A 75 12.01 9.71 -11.02
CA VAL A 75 11.74 9.02 -9.75
C VAL A 75 10.52 9.64 -9.05
N VAL A 76 10.42 10.97 -9.07
CA VAL A 76 9.30 11.71 -8.48
C VAL A 76 8.01 11.43 -9.22
N ASP A 77 7.99 11.46 -10.55
CA ASP A 77 6.82 11.16 -11.37
C ASP A 77 6.30 9.73 -11.12
N ARG A 78 7.22 8.75 -11.05
CA ARG A 78 6.87 7.36 -10.70
C ARG A 78 6.29 7.27 -9.28
N ALA A 79 6.82 8.04 -8.33
CA ALA A 79 6.31 8.09 -6.95
C ALA A 79 4.94 8.81 -6.84
N ILE A 80 4.70 9.83 -7.65
CA ILE A 80 3.39 10.52 -7.72
C ILE A 80 2.35 9.58 -8.31
N GLY A 81 2.68 8.87 -9.40
CA GLY A 81 1.80 7.86 -9.98
C GLY A 81 1.42 6.77 -8.97
N TYR A 82 2.37 6.37 -8.11
CA TYR A 82 2.11 5.48 -6.98
C TYR A 82 1.08 6.07 -5.99
N GLN A 83 1.26 7.32 -5.55
CA GLN A 83 0.35 7.97 -4.59
C GLN A 83 -1.07 8.15 -5.16
N GLN A 84 -1.18 8.55 -6.42
CA GLN A 84 -2.48 8.67 -7.09
C GLN A 84 -3.23 7.33 -7.13
N GLN A 85 -2.51 6.25 -7.45
CA GLN A 85 -3.09 4.90 -7.45
C GLN A 85 -3.51 4.43 -6.05
N LYS A 86 -2.77 4.83 -5.00
CA LYS A 86 -3.14 4.58 -3.60
C LYS A 86 -4.40 5.33 -3.19
N GLN A 87 -4.58 6.56 -3.68
CA GLN A 87 -5.64 7.46 -3.25
C GLN A 87 -6.98 7.23 -3.98
N LEU A 88 -6.95 6.57 -5.14
CA LEU A 88 -8.14 6.20 -5.92
C LEU A 88 -8.96 5.04 -5.33
N LEU A 89 -8.60 4.54 -4.15
CA LEU A 89 -9.47 3.65 -3.38
C LEU A 89 -10.48 4.49 -2.60
N PRO A 90 -11.76 4.57 -3.01
CA PRO A 90 -12.78 5.00 -2.08
C PRO A 90 -12.77 3.99 -0.94
N THR A 91 -12.39 4.42 0.27
CA THR A 91 -12.82 3.71 1.46
C THR A 91 -14.32 3.98 1.56
N MET A 92 -15.11 3.24 0.78
CA MET A 92 -16.49 3.00 1.14
C MET A 92 -16.43 2.16 2.39
N SER A 93 -16.41 2.83 3.54
CA SER A 93 -16.89 2.23 4.76
C SER A 93 -18.35 1.89 4.49
N PRO A 94 -18.77 0.61 4.51
CA PRO A 94 -20.18 0.33 4.70
C PRO A 94 -20.51 0.78 6.13
N HIS A 95 -20.85 2.05 6.30
CA HIS A 95 -21.77 2.45 7.36
C HIS A 95 -23.15 1.94 6.93
N CYS A 96 -23.35 0.65 7.15
CA CYS A 96 -24.65 0.01 7.18
C CYS A 96 -24.74 -0.51 8.61
N GLY A 97 -25.58 -0.02 9.51
CA GLY A 97 -26.74 0.85 9.46
C GLY A 97 -27.51 0.53 10.75
N ALA A 98 -28.15 1.55 11.32
CA ALA A 98 -29.17 1.49 12.38
C ALA A 98 -28.74 0.95 13.77
#